data_AF-A0A3M7IQ58-F1
#
_entry.id   AF-A0A3M7IQ58-F1
#
_cell.length_a   1.000
_cell.length_b   1.000
_cell.length_c   1.000
_cell.angle_alpha   90.00
_cell.angle_beta   90.00
_cell.angle_gamma   90.00
#
_symmetry.space_group_name_H-M   'P 1'
#
loop_
_entity.id
_entity.type
_entity.pdbx_description
1 polymer ?
#
loop_
_entity_poly.entity_id
_entity_poly.type
_entity_poly.pdbx_seq_one_letter_code
_entity_poly.pdbx_strand_id
1 'polypeptide(L)'
;MKFSILALLVALLAATEVTAVSDHVVCYTKNDMAIDAIHAFCSKKNIVVPSPYAHKGGVARKSGKKKNGTDWAVAVSAHIDGNCKPAQWVPQKYCMSQFKTMCAKAPKGAGGASERRFGRNKCQKWSIVVKARPKFKNFPLLTN
;
A
#
# COMPACT_ATOMS: atom_id res chain seq x y z
N MET A 1 46.10 -38.54 -2.71
CA MET A 1 45.67 -37.18 -3.12
C MET A 1 44.78 -36.60 -2.02
N LYS A 2 45.27 -35.64 -1.24
CA LYS A 2 44.52 -35.05 -0.13
C LYS A 2 43.65 -33.92 -0.69
N PHE A 3 42.38 -34.20 -0.97
CA PHE A 3 41.41 -33.15 -1.27
C PHE A 3 41.23 -32.31 0.01
N SER A 4 41.71 -31.08 -0.04
CA SER A 4 41.71 -30.16 1.10
C SER A 4 40.27 -29.85 1.49
N ILE A 5 39.88 -30.20 2.71
CA ILE A 5 38.53 -30.01 3.29
C ILE A 5 38.07 -28.54 3.18
N LEU A 6 39.02 -27.61 3.12
CA LEU A 6 38.81 -26.18 2.88
C LEU A 6 38.15 -25.86 1.54
N ALA A 7 38.39 -26.64 0.48
CA ALA A 7 37.77 -26.42 -0.83
C ALA A 7 36.29 -26.84 -0.85
N LEU A 8 35.89 -27.78 0.02
CA LEU A 8 34.49 -28.22 0.14
C LEU A 8 33.63 -27.18 0.89
N LEU A 9 34.20 -26.51 1.91
CA LEU A 9 33.48 -25.50 2.70
C LEU A 9 33.18 -24.21 1.93
N VAL A 10 34.05 -23.80 1.00
CA VAL A 10 33.83 -22.58 0.19
C VAL A 10 32.71 -22.79 -0.85
N ALA A 11 32.49 -24.01 -1.33
CA ALA A 11 31.43 -24.32 -2.29
C ALA A 11 30.02 -24.33 -1.67
N LEU A 12 29.91 -24.53 -0.34
CA LEU A 12 28.62 -24.55 0.37
C LEU A 12 28.05 -23.15 0.70
N LEU A 13 28.86 -22.08 0.61
CA LEU A 13 28.37 -20.71 0.83
C LEU A 13 27.77 -20.03 -0.42
N ALA A 14 27.85 -20.66 -1.60
CA ALA A 14 27.54 -20.00 -2.87
C ALA A 14 26.07 -20.12 -3.34
N ALA A 15 25.15 -20.71 -2.58
CA ALA A 15 23.80 -20.94 -3.08
C ALA A 15 22.71 -20.67 -2.03
N THR A 16 22.29 -19.41 -1.94
CA THR A 16 20.87 -18.99 -1.92
C THR A 16 20.77 -17.48 -1.69
N GLU A 17 21.17 -16.69 -2.68
CA GLU A 17 20.73 -15.29 -2.73
C GLU A 17 19.26 -15.27 -3.15
N VAL A 18 18.37 -15.51 -2.19
CA VAL A 18 16.96 -15.17 -2.35
C VAL A 18 16.90 -13.65 -2.46
N THR A 19 16.83 -13.13 -3.69
CA THR A 19 16.54 -11.73 -3.91
C THR A 19 15.12 -11.47 -3.43
N ALA A 20 15.00 -11.00 -2.18
CA ALA A 20 13.72 -10.68 -1.60
C ALA A 20 13.08 -9.57 -2.46
N VAL A 21 12.01 -9.91 -3.18
CA VAL A 21 11.26 -8.92 -3.97
C VAL A 21 10.71 -7.87 -3.01
N SER A 22 11.02 -6.60 -3.27
CA SER A 22 10.59 -5.52 -2.38
C SER A 22 9.07 -5.40 -2.30
N ASP A 23 8.55 -4.98 -1.13
CA ASP A 23 7.12 -4.69 -0.95
C ASP A 23 6.58 -3.68 -1.97
N HIS A 24 7.44 -2.77 -2.46
CA HIS A 24 7.09 -1.86 -3.54
C HIS A 24 6.71 -2.62 -4.81
N VAL A 25 7.59 -3.53 -5.27
CA VAL A 25 7.37 -4.30 -6.50
C VAL A 25 6.15 -5.21 -6.34
N VAL A 26 6.01 -5.89 -5.20
CA VAL A 26 4.83 -6.75 -4.94
C VAL A 26 3.54 -5.94 -4.93
N CYS A 27 3.53 -4.78 -4.28
CA CYS A 27 2.35 -3.91 -4.25
C CYS A 27 2.03 -3.34 -5.64
N TYR A 28 3.03 -2.84 -6.38
CA TYR A 28 2.86 -2.31 -7.73
C TYR A 28 2.24 -3.33 -8.68
N THR A 29 2.77 -4.56 -8.69
CA THR A 29 2.22 -5.66 -9.49
C THR A 29 0.79 -6.02 -9.08
N LYS A 30 0.44 -5.85 -7.80
CA LYS A 30 -0.91 -6.12 -7.28
C LYS A 30 -1.91 -5.03 -7.65
N ASN A 31 -1.52 -3.75 -7.51
CA ASN A 31 -2.33 -2.58 -7.81
C ASN A 31 -1.44 -1.33 -7.87
N ASP A 32 -1.11 -0.87 -9.08
CA ASP A 32 -0.34 0.35 -9.33
C ASP A 32 -1.01 1.61 -8.74
N MET A 33 -2.35 1.69 -8.81
CA MET A 33 -3.09 2.79 -8.21
C MET A 33 -2.97 2.87 -6.69
N ALA A 34 -2.67 1.74 -6.01
CA ALA A 34 -2.35 1.78 -4.59
C ALA A 34 -1.04 2.51 -4.33
N ILE A 35 -0.01 2.29 -5.16
CA ILE A 35 1.26 3.02 -5.08
C ILE A 35 1.03 4.51 -5.32
N ASP A 36 0.22 4.88 -6.31
CA ASP A 36 -0.10 6.28 -6.59
C ASP A 36 -0.81 6.95 -5.42
N ALA A 37 -1.81 6.29 -4.82
CA ALA A 37 -2.52 6.81 -3.66
C ALA A 37 -1.59 6.95 -2.42
N ILE A 38 -0.69 5.98 -2.21
CA ILE A 38 0.32 6.01 -1.15
C ILE A 38 1.30 7.15 -1.39
N HIS A 39 1.78 7.32 -2.63
CA HIS A 39 2.70 8.40 -2.98
C HIS A 39 2.05 9.77 -2.81
N ALA A 40 0.79 9.93 -3.24
CA ALA A 40 0.03 11.15 -3.02
C ALA A 40 -0.09 11.49 -1.53
N PHE A 41 -0.36 10.50 -0.67
CA PHE A 41 -0.49 10.70 0.77
C PHE A 41 0.85 10.94 1.48
N CYS A 42 1.84 10.10 1.22
CA CYS A 42 3.13 10.11 1.90
C CYS A 42 4.11 11.14 1.30
N SER A 43 3.71 11.94 0.32
CA SER A 43 4.50 13.06 -0.19
C SER A 43 4.70 14.17 0.86
N LYS A 44 3.74 14.32 1.78
CA LYS A 44 3.82 15.28 2.88
C LYS A 44 4.74 14.76 4.00
N LYS A 45 5.61 15.64 4.51
CA LYS A 45 6.60 15.29 5.55
C LYS A 45 6.10 15.47 6.99
N ASN A 46 5.13 16.35 7.20
CA ASN A 46 4.57 16.69 8.51
C ASN A 46 3.17 16.07 8.69
N ILE A 47 3.07 14.75 8.54
CA ILE A 47 1.84 14.00 8.80
C ILE A 47 1.73 13.78 10.31
N VAL A 48 0.63 14.24 10.92
CA VAL A 48 0.33 14.06 12.34
C VAL A 48 -1.04 13.40 12.47
N VAL A 49 -1.19 12.46 13.40
CA VAL A 49 -2.44 11.75 13.68
C VAL A 49 -2.89 12.04 15.11
N PRO A 50 -4.14 12.47 15.34
CA PRO A 50 -5.14 12.83 14.33
C PRO A 50 -4.80 14.14 13.60
N SER A 51 -5.21 14.24 12.33
CA SER A 51 -5.33 15.52 11.61
C SER A 51 -6.29 15.39 10.43
N PRO A 52 -6.87 16.51 9.93
CA PRO A 52 -7.68 16.49 8.71
C PRO A 52 -6.93 15.94 7.50
N TYR A 53 -5.61 16.20 7.41
CA TYR A 53 -4.79 15.66 6.34
C TYR A 53 -4.66 14.14 6.41
N ALA A 54 -4.39 13.60 7.60
CA ALA A 54 -4.27 12.16 7.81
C ALA A 54 -5.57 11.42 7.48
N HIS A 55 -6.72 11.99 7.89
CA HIS A 55 -8.05 11.46 7.60
C HIS A 55 -8.39 11.50 6.10
N LYS A 56 -8.15 12.64 5.43
CA LYS A 56 -8.43 12.81 3.99
C LYS A 56 -7.62 11.84 3.13
N GLY A 57 -6.35 11.66 3.46
CA GLY A 57 -5.47 10.75 2.75
C GLY A 57 -5.07 11.21 1.34
N GLY A 58 -4.42 10.30 0.62
CA GLY A 58 -4.13 10.39 -0.81
C GLY A 58 -5.07 9.50 -1.60
N VAL A 59 -5.40 9.90 -2.83
CA VAL A 59 -6.37 9.20 -3.69
C VAL A 59 -5.86 9.12 -5.12
N ALA A 60 -5.94 7.94 -5.72
CA ALA A 60 -5.77 7.70 -7.15
C ALA A 60 -7.12 7.30 -7.76
N ARG A 61 -7.45 7.83 -8.94
CA ARG A 61 -8.71 7.54 -9.65
C ARG A 61 -8.44 7.21 -11.10
N LYS A 62 -9.18 6.24 -11.64
CA LYS A 62 -9.14 5.87 -13.05
C LYS A 62 -10.55 5.52 -13.51
N SER A 63 -10.91 5.93 -14.71
CA SER A 63 -12.19 5.58 -15.33
C SER A 63 -12.05 5.39 -16.82
N GLY A 64 -13.01 4.68 -17.41
CA GLY A 64 -13.05 4.48 -18.85
C GLY A 64 -14.34 3.79 -19.27
N LYS A 65 -14.39 3.38 -20.55
CA LYS A 65 -15.54 2.68 -21.15
C LYS A 65 -15.08 1.33 -21.70
N LYS A 66 -15.82 0.26 -21.40
CA LYS A 66 -15.60 -1.07 -21.96
C LYS A 66 -16.10 -1.13 -23.40
N LYS A 67 -15.62 -2.11 -24.18
CA LYS A 67 -16.07 -2.35 -25.59
C LYS A 67 -17.58 -2.54 -25.71
N ASN A 68 -18.24 -3.11 -24.69
CA ASN A 68 -19.69 -3.27 -24.61
C ASN A 68 -20.44 -1.99 -24.16
N GLY A 69 -19.77 -0.84 -24.14
CA GLY A 69 -20.36 0.45 -23.75
C GLY A 69 -20.55 0.67 -22.25
N THR A 70 -20.16 -0.28 -21.39
CA THR A 70 -20.29 -0.12 -19.93
C THR A 70 -19.15 0.75 -19.39
N ASP A 71 -19.49 1.83 -18.70
CA ASP A 71 -18.52 2.68 -18.03
C ASP A 71 -17.96 1.97 -16.78
N TRP A 72 -16.71 2.24 -16.45
CA TRP A 72 -16.08 1.75 -15.24
C TRP A 72 -15.31 2.86 -14.54
N ALA A 73 -15.27 2.80 -13.21
CA ALA A 73 -14.47 3.68 -12.38
C ALA A 73 -13.86 2.89 -11.22
N VAL A 74 -12.60 3.21 -10.93
CA VAL A 74 -11.85 2.71 -9.79
C VAL A 74 -11.28 3.91 -9.03
N ALA A 75 -11.38 3.87 -7.71
CA ALA A 75 -10.73 4.80 -6.81
C ALA A 75 -10.00 4.01 -5.73
N VAL A 76 -8.73 4.36 -5.48
CA VAL A 76 -7.92 3.80 -4.40
C VAL A 76 -7.50 4.93 -3.49
N SER A 77 -7.62 4.75 -2.17
CA SER A 77 -7.21 5.75 -1.19
C SER A 77 -6.35 5.15 -0.09
N ALA A 78 -5.31 5.88 0.31
CA ALA A 78 -4.50 5.60 1.49
C ALA A 78 -4.68 6.71 2.52
N HIS A 79 -5.10 6.37 3.74
CA HIS A 79 -5.34 7.33 4.82
C HIS A 79 -5.03 6.74 6.19
N ILE A 80 -4.89 7.61 7.19
CA ILE A 80 -4.68 7.23 8.58
C ILE A 80 -5.69 7.94 9.47
N ASP A 81 -6.54 7.14 10.11
CA ASP A 81 -7.43 7.57 11.17
C ASP A 81 -6.81 7.31 12.54
N GLY A 82 -7.45 7.81 13.60
CA GLY A 82 -7.07 7.48 14.96
C GLY A 82 -7.37 8.59 15.94
N ASN A 83 -7.43 8.25 17.22
CA ASN A 83 -7.56 9.20 18.32
C ASN A 83 -6.32 9.12 19.22
N CYS A 84 -5.16 9.45 18.65
CA CYS A 84 -3.88 9.40 19.35
C CYS A 84 -3.76 10.57 20.34
N LYS A 85 -3.45 10.24 21.60
CA LYS A 85 -3.19 11.20 22.68
C LYS A 85 -1.84 10.89 23.34
N PRO A 86 -0.83 11.79 23.26
CA PRO A 86 -0.81 12.99 22.42
C PRO A 86 -0.84 12.64 20.93
N ALA A 87 -1.04 13.66 20.09
CA ALA A 87 -0.96 13.50 18.64
C ALA A 87 0.42 12.97 18.23
N GLN A 88 0.47 12.10 17.22
CA GLN A 88 1.67 11.37 16.83
C GLN A 88 2.09 11.75 15.42
N TRP A 89 3.34 12.17 15.29
CA TRP A 89 3.97 12.36 13.99
C TRP A 89 4.23 11.01 13.30
N VAL A 90 4.02 10.98 11.99
CA VAL A 90 4.29 9.84 11.11
C VAL A 90 5.45 10.22 10.20
N PRO A 91 6.66 9.67 10.41
CA PRO A 91 7.79 9.96 9.56
C PRO A 91 7.57 9.42 8.14
N GLN A 92 8.00 10.18 7.14
CA GLN A 92 7.76 9.86 5.72
C GLN A 92 8.26 8.46 5.32
N LYS A 93 9.42 8.04 5.83
CA LYS A 93 9.98 6.70 5.61
C LYS A 93 9.01 5.60 6.04
N TYR A 94 8.44 5.72 7.24
CA TYR A 94 7.46 4.76 7.76
C TYR A 94 6.11 4.86 7.07
N CYS A 95 5.70 6.07 6.64
CA CYS A 95 4.51 6.24 5.81
C CYS A 95 4.60 5.35 4.55
N MET A 96 5.68 5.51 3.78
CA MET A 96 5.89 4.74 2.56
C MET A 96 6.05 3.24 2.84
N SER A 97 6.93 2.86 3.77
CA SER A 97 7.22 1.44 3.99
C SER A 97 6.00 0.68 4.52
N GLN A 98 5.29 1.22 5.53
CA GLN A 98 4.17 0.50 6.14
C GLN A 98 3.01 0.33 5.15
N PHE A 99 2.64 1.36 4.39
CA PHE A 99 1.58 1.21 3.39
C PHE A 99 1.98 0.24 2.27
N LYS A 100 3.23 0.29 1.78
CA LYS A 100 3.69 -0.65 0.75
C LYS A 100 3.66 -2.10 1.27
N THR A 101 4.12 -2.34 2.51
CA THR A 101 4.01 -3.64 3.17
C THR A 101 2.56 -4.09 3.32
N MET A 102 1.66 -3.19 3.75
CA MET A 102 0.22 -3.49 3.89
C MET A 102 -0.39 -3.93 2.56
N CYS A 103 -0.11 -3.20 1.48
CA CYS A 103 -0.56 -3.52 0.13
C CYS A 103 0.01 -4.85 -0.38
N ALA A 104 1.33 -5.06 -0.25
CA ALA A 104 2.00 -6.28 -0.68
C ALA A 104 1.41 -7.53 0.01
N LYS A 105 1.19 -7.43 1.33
CA LYS A 105 0.65 -8.50 2.18
C LYS A 105 -0.88 -8.56 2.22
N ALA A 106 -1.59 -7.71 1.47
CA ALA A 106 -3.04 -7.77 1.38
C ALA A 106 -3.49 -9.13 0.82
N PRO A 107 -4.61 -9.70 1.32
CA PRO A 107 -5.14 -10.98 0.85
C PRO A 107 -5.28 -11.04 -0.68
N LYS A 108 -5.17 -12.26 -1.24
CA LYS A 108 -5.39 -12.48 -2.67
C LYS A 108 -6.82 -12.03 -3.03
N GLY A 109 -6.95 -11.30 -4.15
CA GLY A 109 -8.23 -10.75 -4.60
C GLY A 109 -8.62 -9.40 -3.98
N ALA A 110 -7.96 -8.94 -2.90
CA ALA A 110 -8.27 -7.66 -2.27
C ALA A 110 -7.73 -6.44 -3.06
N GLY A 111 -6.92 -6.65 -4.10
CA GLY A 111 -6.34 -5.56 -4.90
C GLY A 111 -5.48 -4.58 -4.09
N GLY A 112 -4.83 -5.03 -3.01
CA GLY A 112 -4.05 -4.18 -2.11
C GLY A 112 -4.87 -3.56 -0.97
N ALA A 113 -6.20 -3.72 -0.96
CA ALA A 113 -7.04 -3.26 0.13
C ALA A 113 -6.65 -3.96 1.45
N SER A 114 -6.41 -3.16 2.47
CA SER A 114 -5.89 -3.65 3.75
C SER A 114 -6.07 -2.60 4.84
N GLU A 115 -6.12 -3.08 6.08
CA GLU A 115 -6.21 -2.24 7.27
C GLU A 115 -5.23 -2.77 8.32
N ARG A 116 -4.49 -1.87 8.97
CA ARG A 116 -3.55 -2.21 10.06
C ARG A 116 -3.51 -1.10 11.10
N ARG A 117 -3.12 -1.44 12.33
CA ARG A 117 -2.91 -0.48 13.40
C ARG A 117 -1.44 -0.31 13.73
N PHE A 118 -1.01 0.94 13.84
CA PHE A 118 0.35 1.35 14.18
C PHE A 118 0.32 2.51 15.19
N GLY A 119 1.49 3.08 15.46
CA GLY A 119 1.67 4.14 16.45
C GLY A 119 1.68 3.62 17.89
N ARG A 120 1.98 4.52 18.82
CA ARG A 120 1.99 4.18 20.25
C ARG A 120 0.58 3.75 20.66
N ASN A 121 0.48 2.63 21.37
CA ASN A 121 -0.78 2.03 21.80
C ASN A 121 -1.74 1.67 20.65
N LYS A 122 -1.23 1.45 19.42
CA LYS A 122 -2.03 1.08 18.24
C LYS A 122 -3.15 2.09 17.94
N CYS A 123 -2.92 3.36 18.27
CA CYS A 123 -3.93 4.42 18.14
C CYS A 123 -4.15 4.86 16.69
N GLN A 124 -3.20 4.61 15.79
CA GLN A 124 -3.29 4.97 14.38
C GLN A 124 -3.88 3.80 13.59
N LYS A 125 -4.98 4.02 12.89
CA LYS A 125 -5.65 3.07 12.01
C LYS A 125 -5.32 3.43 10.56
N TRP A 126 -4.48 2.62 9.92
CA TRP A 126 -4.00 2.83 8.56
C TRP A 126 -4.84 1.99 7.61
N SER A 127 -5.28 2.60 6.51
CA SER A 127 -6.24 1.97 5.61
C SER A 127 -5.85 2.21 4.15
N ILE A 128 -5.86 1.14 3.36
CA ILE A 128 -5.90 1.17 1.90
C ILE A 128 -7.28 0.68 1.48
N VAL A 129 -8.05 1.55 0.85
CA VAL A 129 -9.42 1.25 0.40
C VAL A 129 -9.44 1.27 -1.11
N VAL A 130 -9.97 0.19 -1.71
CA VAL A 130 -10.16 0.04 -3.15
C VAL A 130 -11.66 0.01 -3.43
N LYS A 131 -12.13 0.97 -4.23
CA LYS A 131 -13.54 1.07 -4.66
C LYS A 131 -13.60 0.91 -6.16
N ALA A 132 -14.11 -0.22 -6.64
CA ALA A 132 -14.40 -0.45 -8.05
C ALA A 132 -15.93 -0.46 -8.25
N ARG A 133 -16.44 0.26 -9.25
CA ARG A 133 -17.85 0.16 -9.63
C ARG A 133 -18.00 0.05 -11.16
N PRO A 134 -18.83 -0.89 -11.67
CA PRO A 134 -19.45 -0.71 -12.96
C PRO A 134 -20.44 0.47 -12.87
N LYS A 135 -20.30 1.47 -13.74
CA LYS A 135 -21.33 2.50 -13.88
C LYS A 135 -22.46 1.88 -14.71
N PHE A 136 -23.49 1.39 -14.03
CA PHE A 136 -24.74 1.05 -14.71
C PHE A 136 -25.38 2.37 -15.17
N LYS A 137 -25.81 2.43 -16.45
CA LYS A 137 -26.62 3.54 -16.97
C LYS A 137 -27.77 3.77 -15.97
N ASN A 138 -27.87 4.99 -15.40
CA ASN A 138 -28.93 5.50 -14.52
C ASN A 138 -28.61 5.69 -13.02
N PHE A 139 -27.38 5.49 -12.53
CA PHE A 139 -27.03 5.97 -11.17
C PHE A 139 -26.14 7.22 -11.22
N PRO A 140 -26.64 8.39 -10.76
CA PRO A 140 -25.84 9.60 -10.71
C PRO A 140 -24.63 9.42 -9.78
N LEU A 141 -23.54 10.08 -10.16
CA LEU A 141 -22.32 10.16 -9.37
C LEU A 141 -22.66 10.79 -8.01
N LEU A 142 -22.57 10.02 -6.92
CA LEU A 142 -22.47 10.60 -5.59
C LEU A 142 -21.10 11.28 -5.50
N THR A 143 -21.08 12.56 -5.85
CA THR A 143 -20.10 13.51 -5.35
C THR A 143 -20.23 13.53 -3.83
N ASN A 144 -19.11 13.28 -3.13
CA ASN A 144 -18.98 13.79 -1.76
C ASN A 144 -18.96 15.31 -1.81
#